data_AF-A0A5N6NQ34-F1
#
_entry.id   AF-A0A5N6NQ34-F1
#
_cell.length_a   1.000
_cell.length_b   1.000
_cell.length_c   1.000
_cell.angle_alpha   90.00
_cell.angle_beta   90.00
_cell.angle_gamma   90.00
#
_symmetry.space_group_name_H-M   'P 1'
#
loop_
_entity.id
_entity.type
_entity.pdbx_description
1 polymer ?
#
loop_
_entity_poly.entity_id
_entity_poly.type
_entity_poly.pdbx_seq_one_letter_code
_entity_poly.pdbx_strand_id
1 'polypeptide(L)'
;MIMIYAPKGYFAEAPGRMGAIYSAAVMSRNRKKSGVTHAFLHDVDRRVEKSYAEEFLCRKYLKDGAGRLWHFEIPPARNVTGDSFC
;
A
#
# COMPACT_ATOMS: atom_id res chain seq x y z
N MET A 1 6.94 -0.14 -10.01
CA MET A 1 5.50 0.05 -9.80
C MET A 1 4.94 -1.26 -9.23
N ILE A 2 4.02 -1.19 -8.27
CA ILE A 2 3.35 -2.35 -7.66
C ILE A 2 1.84 -2.12 -7.78
N MET A 3 1.10 -3.10 -8.29
CA MET A 3 -0.36 -3.08 -8.32
C MET A 3 -0.86 -4.10 -7.29
N ILE A 4 -1.64 -3.64 -6.33
CA ILE A 4 -2.30 -4.46 -5.31
C ILE A 4 -3.77 -4.55 -5.70
N TYR A 5 -4.16 -5.70 -6.24
CA TYR A 5 -5.50 -5.97 -6.72
C TYR A 5 -6.02 -7.28 -6.14
N ALA A 6 -7.34 -7.36 -5.94
CA ALA A 6 -8.02 -8.57 -5.50
C ALA A 6 -9.44 -8.62 -6.11
N PRO A 7 -10.13 -9.78 -6.06
CA PRO A 7 -11.48 -9.94 -6.58
C PRO A 7 -12.44 -8.90 -5.97
N LYS A 8 -13.32 -8.37 -6.83
CA LYS A 8 -14.31 -7.37 -6.41
C LYS A 8 -15.28 -7.97 -5.39
N GLY A 9 -15.55 -7.21 -4.34
CA GLY A 9 -16.64 -7.50 -3.41
C GLY A 9 -16.24 -8.16 -2.10
N TYR A 10 -17.27 -8.39 -1.27
CA TYR A 10 -17.15 -8.91 0.08
C TYR A 10 -17.93 -10.20 0.23
N PHE A 11 -17.23 -11.28 0.54
CA PHE A 11 -17.79 -12.54 1.06
C PHE A 11 -16.79 -13.15 2.04
N ALA A 12 -17.24 -14.03 2.93
CA ALA A 12 -16.45 -14.54 4.05
C ALA A 12 -15.22 -15.33 3.57
N GLU A 13 -15.33 -15.97 2.42
CA GLU A 13 -14.30 -16.80 1.79
C GLU A 13 -13.36 -15.97 0.89
N ALA A 14 -13.64 -14.68 0.68
CA ALA A 14 -12.81 -13.83 -0.17
C ALA A 14 -11.46 -13.56 0.53
N PRO A 15 -10.32 -13.82 -0.12
CA PRO A 15 -9.01 -13.54 0.46
C PRO A 15 -8.86 -12.04 0.73
N GLY A 16 -8.41 -11.69 1.93
CA GLY A 16 -8.13 -10.31 2.30
C GLY A 16 -6.90 -9.76 1.58
N ARG A 17 -6.77 -8.42 1.58
CA ARG A 17 -5.66 -7.71 0.93
C ARG A 17 -4.50 -7.38 1.88
N MET A 18 -4.59 -7.74 3.17
CA MET A 18 -3.69 -7.30 4.24
C MET A 18 -2.25 -7.74 3.99
N GLY A 19 -2.07 -9.02 3.66
CA GLY A 19 -0.75 -9.59 3.34
C GLY A 19 -0.14 -8.93 2.10
N ALA A 20 -0.92 -8.72 1.04
CA ALA A 20 -0.45 -8.06 -0.17
C ALA A 20 -0.05 -6.59 0.08
N ILE A 21 -0.83 -5.87 0.88
CA ILE A 21 -0.50 -4.50 1.31
C ILE A 21 0.82 -4.48 2.09
N TYR A 22 0.96 -5.35 3.09
CA TYR A 22 2.19 -5.46 3.89
C TYR A 22 3.40 -5.82 3.04
N SER A 23 3.29 -6.83 2.17
CA SER A 23 4.38 -7.24 1.27
C SER A 23 4.77 -6.10 0.32
N ALA A 24 3.80 -5.37 -0.23
CA ALA A 24 4.08 -4.21 -1.08
C ALA A 24 4.81 -3.10 -0.33
N ALA A 25 4.45 -2.84 0.93
CA ALA A 25 5.14 -1.88 1.78
C ALA A 25 6.59 -2.30 2.05
N VAL A 26 6.82 -3.55 2.44
CA VAL A 26 8.16 -4.10 2.69
C VAL A 26 9.02 -4.04 1.41
N MET A 27 8.47 -4.45 0.27
CA MET A 27 9.18 -4.36 -1.02
C MET A 27 9.52 -2.92 -1.39
N SER A 28 8.58 -1.99 -1.16
CA SER A 28 8.78 -0.56 -1.46
C SER A 28 9.89 0.05 -0.60
N ARG A 29 9.90 -0.26 0.71
CA ARG A 29 10.93 0.20 1.65
C ARG A 29 12.30 -0.42 1.37
N ASN A 30 12.35 -1.68 0.95
CA ASN A 30 13.59 -2.39 0.62
C ASN A 30 14.15 -2.09 -0.77
N ARG A 31 13.56 -1.14 -1.51
CA ARG A 31 14.05 -0.72 -2.83
C ARG A 31 15.52 -0.31 -2.76
N LYS A 32 16.36 -1.00 -3.53
CA LYS A 32 17.82 -0.75 -3.59
C LYS A 32 18.19 0.42 -4.51
N LYS A 33 17.46 0.58 -5.62
CA LYS A 33 17.68 1.68 -6.57
C LYS A 33 17.17 3.00 -6.01
N SER A 34 17.65 4.12 -6.55
CA SER A 34 17.13 5.45 -6.25
C SER A 34 15.66 5.61 -6.69
N GLY A 35 15.04 6.69 -6.21
CA GLY A 35 13.64 7.02 -6.48
C GLY A 35 12.64 6.35 -5.54
N VAL A 36 11.36 6.61 -5.78
CA VAL A 36 10.23 6.09 -5.01
C VAL A 36 9.63 4.85 -5.68
N THR A 37 8.84 4.09 -4.93
CA THR A 37 8.00 3.03 -5.46
C THR A 37 6.56 3.52 -5.56
N HIS A 38 6.05 3.56 -6.79
CA HIS A 38 4.63 3.80 -7.05
C HIS A 38 3.84 2.52 -6.73
N ALA A 39 2.98 2.57 -5.72
CA ALA A 39 2.08 1.49 -5.35
C ALA A 39 0.62 1.91 -5.59
N PHE A 40 -0.12 1.10 -6.33
CA PHE A 40 -1.52 1.32 -6.64
C PHE A 40 -2.35 0.27 -5.93
N LEU A 41 -3.27 0.71 -5.08
CA LEU A 41 -4.13 -0.17 -4.31
C LEU A 41 -5.57 0.00 -4.80
N HIS A 42 -6.15 -1.08 -5.31
CA HIS A 42 -7.52 -1.09 -5.84
C HIS A 42 -8.48 -1.82 -4.91
N ASP A 43 -9.73 -1.36 -4.87
CA ASP A 43 -10.87 -1.97 -4.17
C ASP A 43 -10.78 -1.92 -2.64
N VAL A 44 -10.38 -0.76 -2.10
CA VAL A 44 -10.21 -0.54 -0.64
C VAL A 44 -11.53 -0.19 0.04
N ASP A 45 -12.51 -1.08 -0.06
CA ASP A 45 -13.86 -0.81 0.46
C ASP A 45 -13.98 -1.19 1.95
N ARG A 46 -13.18 -2.15 2.46
CA ARG A 46 -13.23 -2.60 3.86
C ARG A 46 -12.43 -1.68 4.79
N ARG A 47 -12.95 -1.42 6.00
CA ARG A 47 -12.24 -0.63 7.03
C ARG A 47 -10.86 -1.20 7.36
N VAL A 48 -10.74 -2.52 7.45
CA VAL A 48 -9.45 -3.20 7.72
C VAL A 48 -8.44 -2.95 6.60
N GLU A 49 -8.86 -2.93 5.33
CA GLU A 49 -7.97 -2.66 4.20
C GLU A 49 -7.49 -1.21 4.20
N LYS A 50 -8.39 -0.27 4.54
CA LYS A 50 -8.02 1.14 4.71
C LYS A 50 -7.00 1.30 5.83
N SER A 51 -7.24 0.71 7.00
CA SER A 51 -6.30 0.77 8.11
C SER A 51 -4.94 0.16 7.76
N TYR A 52 -4.90 -0.99 7.08
CA TYR A 52 -3.65 -1.59 6.64
C TYR A 52 -2.93 -0.71 5.60
N ALA A 53 -3.65 -0.13 4.65
CA ALA A 53 -3.06 0.77 3.66
C ALA A 53 -2.47 2.02 4.32
N GLU A 54 -3.21 2.64 5.24
CA GLU A 54 -2.80 3.86 5.95
C GLU A 54 -1.66 3.61 6.93
N GLU A 55 -1.55 2.42 7.50
CA GLU A 55 -0.44 2.00 8.37
C GLU A 55 0.82 1.64 7.55
N PHE A 56 0.69 0.74 6.58
CA PHE A 56 1.86 0.12 5.93
C PHE A 56 2.32 0.87 4.66
N LEU A 57 1.39 1.36 3.84
CA LEU A 57 1.74 2.20 2.68
C LEU A 57 1.89 3.67 3.08
N CYS A 58 1.45 3.98 4.30
CA CYS A 58 1.45 5.26 4.96
C CYS A 58 0.61 6.35 4.31
N ARG A 59 -0.34 6.91 5.07
CA ARG A 59 -1.21 8.01 4.60
C ARG A 59 -0.42 9.21 4.08
N LYS A 60 0.74 9.52 4.68
CA LYS A 60 1.60 10.65 4.25
C LYS A 60 2.18 10.48 2.84
N TYR A 61 2.23 9.25 2.33
CA TYR A 61 2.72 8.91 0.99
C TYR A 61 1.59 8.73 -0.02
N LEU A 62 0.32 8.91 0.37
CA LEU A 62 -0.80 8.90 -0.54
C LEU A 62 -0.73 10.14 -1.43
N LYS A 63 -0.49 9.91 -2.73
CA LYS A 63 -0.33 10.97 -3.73
C LYS A 63 -1.68 11.45 -4.25
N ASP A 64 -2.51 10.51 -4.68
CA ASP A 64 -3.87 10.76 -5.15
C ASP A 64 -4.76 9.51 -5.01
N GLY A 65 -6.03 9.67 -5.36
CA GLY A 65 -6.97 8.56 -5.48
C GLY A 65 -8.09 8.87 -6.46
N ALA A 66 -8.45 7.89 -7.29
CA ALA A 66 -9.53 7.96 -8.25
C ALA A 66 -10.55 6.84 -7.93
N GLY A 67 -11.69 7.22 -7.35
CA GLY A 67 -12.71 6.26 -6.92
C GLY A 67 -12.16 5.25 -5.91
N ARG A 68 -12.06 3.98 -6.31
CA ARG A 68 -11.56 2.87 -5.47
C ARG A 68 -10.08 2.54 -5.71
N LEU A 69 -9.38 3.38 -6.45
CA LEU A 69 -7.95 3.22 -6.73
C LEU A 69 -7.17 4.31 -5.99
N TRP A 70 -6.21 3.91 -5.16
CA TRP A 70 -5.34 4.81 -4.42
C TRP A 70 -3.90 4.67 -4.92
N HIS A 71 -3.21 5.80 -5.09
CA HIS A 71 -1.81 5.84 -5.53
C HIS A 71 -0.91 6.35 -4.40
N PHE A 72 0.11 5.55 -4.06
CA PHE A 72 1.14 5.89 -3.09
C PHE A 72 2.52 6.05 -3.73
N GLU A 73 3.30 7.00 -3.23
CA GLU A 73 4.71 7.23 -3.58
C GLU A 73 5.60 6.92 -2.38
N ILE A 74 6.03 5.66 -2.26
CA ILE A 74 6.71 5.16 -1.06
C ILE A 74 8.23 5.27 -1.24
N PRO A 75 8.94 6.06 -0.43
CA PRO A 75 10.39 6.13 -0.46
C PRO A 75 11.05 4.87 0.13
N PRO A 76 12.29 4.54 -0.27
CA PRO A 76 13.07 3.50 0.38
C PRO A 76 13.37 3.88 1.84
N ALA A 77 13.48 2.89 2.73
CA ALA A 77 13.66 3.13 4.16
C ALA A 77 14.90 3.99 4.47
N ARG A 78 15.98 3.84 3.70
CA ARG A 78 17.21 4.63 3.85
C ARG A 78 17.04 6.15 3.66
N ASN A 79 15.91 6.58 3.08
CA ASN A 79 15.59 8.00 2.84
C ASN A 79 14.62 8.56 3.89
N VAL A 80 14.24 7.78 4.91
CA VAL A 80 13.25 8.16 5.93
C VAL A 80 13.89 7.95 7.30
N THR A 81 13.68 8.89 8.22
CA THR A 81 14.11 8.75 9.61
C THR A 81 13.06 7.98 10.41
N GLY A 82 13.43 6.80 10.93
CA GLY A 82 12.55 5.96 11.77
C GLY A 82 12.27 4.57 11.19
N ASP A 83 12.02 3.60 12.07
CA ASP A 83 11.78 2.21 11.70
C ASP A 83 10.30 1.92 11.34
N SER A 84 9.40 2.83 11.69
CA SER A 84 7.97 2.71 11.39
C SER A 84 7.66 2.88 9.89
N PHE A 85 6.52 2.33 9.46
CA PHE A 85 6.06 2.47 8.07
C PHE A 85 5.50 3.88 7.79
N CYS A 86 4.84 4.48 8.80
CA CYS A 86 4.57 5.90 8.95
C CYS A 86 5.42 6.48 10.08
#